data_AF-A0A835SES8-F1
#
_entry.id   AF-A0A835SES8-F1
#
_cell.length_a   1.000
_cell.length_b   1.000
_cell.length_c   1.000
_cell.angle_alpha   90.00
_cell.angle_beta   90.00
_cell.angle_gamma   90.00
#
_symmetry.space_group_name_H-M   'P 1'
#
loop_
_entity.id
_entity.type
_entity.pdbx_description
1 polymer ?
#
loop_
_entity_poly.entity_id
_entity_poly.type
_entity_poly.pdbx_seq_one_letter_code
_entity_poly.pdbx_strand_id
1 'polypeptide(L)' 'MSSESEELVKITSGGTVSIPKQFRKYLEMQKGDYVKVVLEGDHLVIRKVTIS' A
#
# COMPACT_ATOMS: atom_id res chain seq x y z
N MET A 1 -11.12 -10.15 -17.84
CA MET A 1 -9.78 -9.55 -17.71
C MET A 1 -9.80 -8.70 -16.47
N SER A 2 -9.21 -9.19 -15.38
CA SER A 2 -9.04 -8.38 -14.17
C SER A 2 -8.05 -7.27 -14.50
N SER A 3 -8.55 -6.05 -14.68
CA SER A 3 -7.69 -4.87 -14.73
C SER A 3 -7.12 -4.69 -13.33
N GLU A 4 -5.98 -5.32 -13.05
CA GLU A 4 -5.21 -5.02 -11.86
C GLU A 4 -4.92 -3.53 -11.88
N SER A 5 -5.43 -2.83 -10.86
CA SER A 5 -5.22 -1.41 -10.73
C SER A 5 -3.78 -1.23 -10.25
N GLU A 6 -2.88 -1.03 -11.20
CA GLU A 6 -1.45 -0.83 -10.96
C GLU A 6 -1.10 0.65 -11.18
N GLU A 7 -0.19 1.18 -10.36
CA GLU A 7 0.41 2.49 -10.60
C GLU A 7 1.89 2.43 -10.26
N LEU A 8 2.74 2.79 -11.23
CA LEU A 8 4.18 2.86 -11.02
C LEU A 8 4.51 4.08 -10.15
N VAL A 9 5.05 3.83 -8.97
CA VAL A 9 5.51 4.88 -8.04
C VAL A 9 7.01 4.76 -7.81
N LYS A 10 7.66 5.91 -7.60
CA LYS A 10 9.09 5.95 -7.28
C LYS A 10 9.30 5.85 -5.77
N ILE A 11 10.33 5.11 -5.35
CA ILE A 11 10.82 5.12 -3.97
C ILE A 11 11.51 6.46 -3.70
N THR A 12 11.10 7.15 -2.63
CA THR A 12 11.72 8.42 -2.22
C THR A 12 13.10 8.18 -1.61
N SER A 13 13.90 9.24 -1.45
CA SER A 13 15.23 9.14 -0.81
C SER A 13 15.20 8.58 0.62
N GLY A 14 14.07 8.72 1.32
CA GLY A 14 13.87 8.15 2.65
C GLY A 14 13.46 6.67 2.65
N GLY A 15 13.41 6.01 1.49
CA GLY A 15 12.99 4.61 1.38
C GLY A 15 11.49 4.40 1.50
N THR A 16 10.67 5.45 1.34
CA THR A 16 9.21 5.36 1.43
C THR A 16 8.57 5.31 0.05
N VAL A 17 7.41 4.66 -0.03
CA VAL A 17 6.49 4.73 -1.18
C VAL A 17 5.20 5.41 -0.76
N SER A 18 4.74 6.35 -1.57
CA SER A 18 3.44 6.99 -1.36
C SER A 18 2.35 6.10 -1.94
N ILE A 19 1.42 5.64 -1.11
CA ILE A 19 0.26 4.87 -1.58
C ILE A 19 -0.65 5.81 -2.40
N PRO A 20 -0.90 5.52 -3.69
CA PRO A 20 -1.78 6.32 -4.54
C PRO A 20 -3.16 6.61 -3.92
N LYS A 21 -3.70 7.79 -4.24
CA LYS A 21 -4.91 8.33 -3.59
C LYS A 21 -6.12 7.40 -3.79
N GLN A 22 -6.24 6.77 -4.95
CA GLN A 22 -7.32 5.84 -5.26
C GLN A 22 -7.30 4.61 -4.37
N PHE A 23 -6.11 4.04 -4.08
CA PHE A 23 -6.01 2.87 -3.20
C PHE A 23 -6.29 3.26 -1.75
N ARG A 24 -5.82 4.43 -1.30
CA ARG A 24 -6.18 4.94 0.03
C ARG A 24 -7.68 5.14 0.18
N LYS A 25 -8.35 5.70 -0.84
CA LYS A 25 -9.81 5.87 -0.83
C LYS A 25 -10.53 4.52 -0.83
N TYR A 26 -10.08 3.58 -1.66
CA TYR A 26 -10.68 2.25 -1.77
C TYR A 26 -10.56 1.42 -0.49
N LEU A 27 -9.39 1.45 0.16
CA LEU A 27 -9.11 0.74 1.42
C LEU A 27 -9.46 1.55 2.67
N GLU A 28 -10.08 2.73 2.48
CA GLU A 28 -10.42 3.69 3.54
C GLU A 28 -9.24 3.98 4.48
N MET A 29 -8.03 4.04 3.92
CA MET A 29 -6.80 4.29 4.67
C MET A 29 -6.67 5.77 5.00
N GLN A 30 -6.41 6.06 6.27
CA GLN A 30 -6.22 7.41 6.78
C GLN A 30 -4.83 7.61 7.38
N LYS A 31 -4.46 8.87 7.62
CA LYS A 31 -3.23 9.19 8.33
C LYS A 31 -3.32 8.62 9.74
N GLY A 32 -2.32 7.83 10.13
CA GLY A 32 -2.28 7.18 11.45
C GLY A 32 -2.78 5.75 11.44
N ASP A 33 -3.38 5.27 10.34
CA ASP A 33 -3.69 3.85 10.18
C ASP A 33 -2.40 3.03 10.15
N TYR A 34 -2.49 1.84 10.73
CA TYR A 34 -1.40 0.86 10.68
C TYR A 34 -1.57 -0.07 9.48
N VAL A 35 -0.45 -0.40 8.87
CA VAL A 35 -0.36 -1.39 7.80
C VAL A 35 0.68 -2.44 8.15
N LYS A 36 0.44 -3.68 7.73
CA LYS A 36 1.41 -4.76 7.77
C LYS A 36 2.05 -4.87 6.38
N VAL A 37 3.38 -4.90 6.34
CA VAL A 37 4.16 -5.14 5.12
C VAL A 37 4.71 -6.56 5.21
N VAL A 38 4.42 -7.38 4.21
CA VAL A 38 4.81 -8.80 4.16
C VAL A 38 5.56 -9.06 2.87
N LEU A 39 6.64 -9.85 2.93
CA LEU A 39 7.32 -10.38 1.75
C LEU A 39 6.66 -11.70 1.34
N GLU A 40 6.12 -11.75 0.13
CA GLU A 40 5.50 -12.94 -0.46
C GLU A 40 6.23 -13.27 -1.76
N GLY A 41 7.14 -14.25 -1.71
CA GLY A 41 7.97 -14.62 -2.87
C GLY A 41 8.87 -13.46 -3.30
N ASP A 42 8.55 -12.87 -4.45
CA ASP A 42 9.30 -11.80 -5.11
C ASP A 42 8.67 -10.40 -4.95
N HIS A 43 7.55 -10.28 -4.22
CA HIS A 43 6.83 -9.01 -4.08
C HIS A 43 6.46 -8.69 -2.62
N LEU A 44 6.21 -7.40 -2.36
CA LEU A 44 5.72 -6.92 -1.06
C LEU A 44 4.20 -6.76 -1.11
N VAL A 45 3.53 -7.26 -0.08
CA VAL A 45 2.10 -7.09 0.13
C VAL A 45 1.87 -6.15 1.32
N ILE A 46 1.09 -5.09 1.10
CA ILE A 46 0.70 -4.12 2.13
C ILE A 46 -0.76 -4.38 2.51
N ARG A 47 -1.02 -4.66 3.79
CA ARG A 47 -2.36 -4.97 4.32
C ARG A 47 -2.75 -3.97 5.40
N LYS A 48 -3.94 -3.36 5.31
CA LYS A 48 -4.51 -2.57 6.43
C LYS A 48 -4.77 -3.51 7.61
N VAL A 49 -4.43 -3.07 8.82
CA VAL A 49 -4.69 -3.81 10.05
C VAL A 49 -5.36 -2.91 11.08
N THR A 50 -6.19 -3.51 11.93
CA THR A 50 -6.76 -2.85 13.10
C THR A 50 -5.96 -3.30 14.32
N ILE A 51 -5.44 -2.35 15.09
CA ILE A 51 -4.84 -2.63 16.40
C ILE A 51 -5.92 -2.36 17.44
N SER A 52 -6.31 -3.39 18.18
CA SER A 52 -7.27 -3.36 19.29
C SER A 52 -6.57 -3.25 20.63
#